data_AF-A0A3D6B5T3-F1
#
_entry.id   AF-A0A3D6B5T3-F1
#
_cell.length_a   1.000
_cell.length_b   1.000
_cell.length_c   1.000
_cell.angle_alpha   90.00
_cell.angle_beta   90.00
_cell.angle_gamma   90.00
#
_symmetry.space_group_name_H-M   'P 1'
#
loop_
_entity.id
_entity.type
_entity.pdbx_description
1 polymer ?
#
loop_
_entity_poly.entity_id
_entity_poly.type
_entity_poly.pdbx_seq_one_letter_code
_entity_poly.pdbx_strand_id
1 'polypeptide(L)'
;KSRVALFEASWLLNFKGTAFVPGGVDWPGASLYPNYQYPSGNIDKEIEFFLNQAVESSKLVAEKYKSSLTENTGVLQQSADAPSNPYYDMFASEDLSSVKEVLLWRQYARGLVTHNINAAASRGNYRVGLTRGLVQNFLMLDGSPVYTHGSYADGDGYYMGDKTISDVRANRDPRLSIFLKEPGQKNILFELDNIEGTEAVITEPYPAITSGDGERGYATGYALRKGGSFNRKHYANGGGYTGQVYFRAAEALLNYMEASYLLNGSLDASAREYWTIIRKRAGISTDFDKTISLTDMQKEAENDWGAYTAGNILQDKTLYNIRRERRCEFMAEGLRYMDLRRWRSMDQLISSPSHLEGMHLWNTPMEEWYQDENGKSTLIADGTDKSNVSSKNRSEYLRPFERISTQPAYDGCTWRMAYYLYPIMIKQFQLTSSSQGDISTSIIYQNPYWPKETDNPAEK
;
A
#
# COMPACT_ATOMS: atom_id res chain seq x y z
N LYS A 1 17.49 3.45 11.32
CA LYS A 1 18.01 4.78 10.95
C LYS A 1 17.52 5.22 9.56
N SER A 2 17.88 4.51 8.48
CA SER A 2 17.47 4.84 7.09
C SER A 2 15.99 5.25 6.93
N ARG A 3 15.03 4.38 7.30
CA ARG A 3 13.58 4.65 7.17
C ARG A 3 13.14 5.95 7.85
N VAL A 4 13.57 6.14 9.10
CA VAL A 4 13.18 7.31 9.91
C VAL A 4 13.79 8.57 9.32
N ALA A 5 15.07 8.55 8.98
CA ALA A 5 15.74 9.70 8.37
C ALA A 5 15.09 10.10 7.02
N LEU A 6 14.75 9.13 6.17
CA LEU A 6 14.04 9.40 4.91
C LEU A 6 12.63 9.97 5.18
N PHE A 7 11.93 9.46 6.20
CA PHE A 7 10.64 10.00 6.61
C PHE A 7 10.76 11.47 7.00
N GLU A 8 11.66 11.80 7.92
CA GLU A 8 11.86 13.17 8.41
C GLU A 8 12.29 14.12 7.28
N ALA A 9 13.28 13.73 6.47
CA ALA A 9 13.72 14.53 5.32
C ALA A 9 12.56 14.84 4.37
N SER A 10 11.79 13.81 4.00
CA SER A 10 10.66 13.96 3.08
C SER A 10 9.55 14.81 3.66
N TRP A 11 9.25 14.63 4.96
CA TRP A 11 8.24 15.42 5.66
C TRP A 11 8.64 16.89 5.68
N LEU A 12 9.84 17.20 6.16
CA LEU A 12 10.36 18.57 6.21
C LEU A 12 10.37 19.22 4.82
N LEU A 13 10.78 18.48 3.79
CA LEU A 13 10.78 18.95 2.40
C LEU A 13 9.37 19.32 1.91
N ASN A 14 8.39 18.42 2.07
CA ASN A 14 7.04 18.60 1.51
C ASN A 14 6.14 19.52 2.35
N PHE A 15 6.45 19.72 3.63
CA PHE A 15 5.70 20.57 4.56
C PHE A 15 6.45 21.86 4.95
N LYS A 16 7.61 22.14 4.36
CA LYS A 16 8.38 23.38 4.59
C LYS A 16 7.48 24.60 4.50
N GLY A 17 7.56 25.47 5.51
CA GLY A 17 6.80 26.72 5.58
C GLY A 17 5.35 26.58 6.06
N THR A 18 4.88 25.37 6.37
CA THR A 18 3.52 25.13 6.90
C THR A 18 3.51 24.94 8.41
N ALA A 19 2.31 24.88 9.01
CA ALA A 19 2.13 24.66 10.45
C ALA A 19 2.73 23.33 10.95
N PHE A 20 2.98 22.37 10.06
CA PHE A 20 3.52 21.05 10.39
C PHE A 20 5.03 21.01 10.61
N VAL A 21 5.73 22.13 10.39
CA VAL A 21 7.18 22.20 10.46
C VAL A 21 7.61 23.43 11.27
N PRO A 22 8.58 23.30 12.20
CA PRO A 22 9.03 24.43 13.01
C PRO A 22 9.41 25.67 12.20
N GLY A 23 8.96 26.84 12.66
CA GLY A 23 9.17 28.12 11.97
C GLY A 23 8.31 28.35 10.72
N GLY A 24 7.41 27.42 10.37
CA GLY A 24 6.41 27.62 9.32
C GLY A 24 5.22 28.49 9.77
N VAL A 25 4.43 28.93 8.79
CA VAL A 25 3.22 29.74 9.04
C VAL A 25 2.23 28.92 9.88
N ASP A 26 1.66 29.55 10.91
CA ASP A 26 0.72 28.93 11.86
C ASP A 26 1.27 27.74 12.67
N TRP A 27 2.60 27.57 12.74
CA TRP A 27 3.19 26.51 13.57
C TRP A 27 2.83 26.72 15.05
N PRO A 28 2.06 25.79 15.69
CA PRO A 28 1.55 26.03 17.05
C PRO A 28 2.66 26.16 18.10
N GLY A 29 3.84 25.58 17.83
CA GLY A 29 4.99 25.63 18.70
C GLY A 29 5.64 27.01 18.81
N ALA A 30 5.35 27.96 17.92
CA ALA A 30 5.90 29.31 17.97
C ALA A 30 5.55 30.06 19.26
N SER A 31 4.41 29.74 19.89
CA SER A 31 3.97 30.32 21.16
C SER A 31 4.82 29.87 22.35
N LEU A 32 5.29 28.62 22.34
CA LEU A 32 6.10 28.02 23.41
C LEU A 32 7.61 28.13 23.13
N TYR A 33 7.99 28.16 21.86
CA TYR A 33 9.38 28.16 21.41
C TYR A 33 9.64 29.29 20.39
N PRO A 34 9.43 30.57 20.76
CA PRO A 34 9.54 31.71 19.84
C PRO A 34 10.96 31.90 19.27
N ASN A 35 11.98 31.38 19.97
CA ASN A 35 13.38 31.47 19.57
C ASN A 35 13.92 30.13 19.01
N TYR A 36 13.05 29.22 18.57
CA TYR A 36 13.47 27.94 18.01
C TYR A 36 14.46 28.16 16.86
N GLN A 37 15.57 27.42 16.89
CA GLN A 37 16.55 27.35 15.81
C GLN A 37 16.76 25.90 15.43
N TYR A 38 16.88 25.64 14.13
CA TYR A 38 17.23 24.32 13.64
C TYR A 38 18.64 23.96 14.11
N PRO A 39 18.88 22.72 14.58
CA PRO A 39 20.22 22.26 14.94
C PRO A 39 21.23 22.43 13.80
N SER A 40 20.79 22.20 12.56
CA SER A 40 21.62 22.40 11.36
C SER A 40 21.67 23.85 10.87
N GLY A 41 21.10 24.80 11.63
CA GLY A 41 21.08 26.23 11.36
C GLY A 41 19.88 26.72 10.56
N ASN A 42 19.37 25.93 9.61
CA ASN A 42 18.11 26.20 8.91
C ASN A 42 17.46 24.91 8.41
N ILE A 43 16.21 25.01 7.95
CA ILE A 43 15.43 23.86 7.49
C ILE A 43 16.06 23.13 6.28
N ASP A 44 16.70 23.84 5.34
CA ASP A 44 17.30 23.22 4.16
C ASP A 44 18.48 22.34 4.56
N LYS A 45 19.32 22.83 5.48
CA LYS A 45 20.41 22.05 6.07
C LYS A 45 19.91 20.90 6.94
N GLU A 46 18.76 21.06 7.58
CA GLU A 46 18.14 19.97 8.36
C GLU A 46 17.62 18.86 7.44
N ILE A 47 16.98 19.22 6.32
CA ILE A 47 16.57 18.28 5.27
C ILE A 47 17.80 17.55 4.72
N GLU A 48 18.86 18.28 4.38
CA GLU A 48 20.13 17.73 3.89
C GLU A 48 20.75 16.76 4.90
N PHE A 49 20.76 17.12 6.19
CA PHE A 49 21.24 16.24 7.27
C PHE A 49 20.50 14.90 7.28
N PHE A 50 19.17 14.93 7.27
CA PHE A 50 18.36 13.70 7.28
C PHE A 50 18.50 12.89 5.98
N LEU A 51 18.61 13.55 4.82
CA LEU A 51 18.89 12.85 3.55
C LEU A 51 20.24 12.14 3.59
N ASN A 52 21.29 12.80 4.08
CA ASN A 52 22.61 12.17 4.26
C ASN A 52 22.53 10.98 5.23
N GLN A 53 21.83 11.11 6.36
CA GLN A 53 21.62 9.97 7.28
C GLN A 53 20.86 8.81 6.63
N ALA A 54 19.89 9.11 5.76
CA ALA A 54 19.15 8.11 5.02
C ALA A 54 20.03 7.40 3.99
N VAL A 55 20.80 8.15 3.19
CA VAL A 55 21.76 7.65 2.19
C VAL A 55 22.83 6.78 2.83
N GLU A 56 23.54 7.27 3.85
CA GLU A 56 24.60 6.53 4.54
C GLU A 56 24.08 5.21 5.11
N SER A 57 22.97 5.27 5.86
CA SER A 57 22.43 4.09 6.55
C SER A 57 21.86 3.07 5.59
N SER A 58 21.21 3.51 4.51
CA SER A 58 20.64 2.62 3.51
C SER A 58 21.73 1.97 2.68
N LYS A 59 22.76 2.71 2.28
CA LYS A 59 23.88 2.18 1.48
C LYS A 59 24.56 1.01 2.17
N LEU A 60 24.82 1.11 3.48
CA LEU A 60 25.44 0.02 4.24
C LEU A 60 24.68 -1.31 4.13
N VAL A 61 23.34 -1.26 4.22
CA VAL A 61 22.49 -2.44 4.12
C VAL A 61 22.35 -2.86 2.65
N ALA A 62 22.14 -1.92 1.75
CA ALA A 62 21.99 -2.20 0.33
C ALA A 62 23.23 -2.89 -0.24
N GLU A 63 24.43 -2.35 -0.03
CA GLU A 63 25.68 -2.96 -0.52
C GLU A 63 25.90 -4.37 0.05
N LYS A 64 25.53 -4.59 1.31
CA LYS A 64 25.67 -5.90 1.95
C LYS A 64 24.74 -6.96 1.36
N TYR A 65 23.53 -6.58 0.94
CA TYR A 65 22.46 -7.53 0.61
C TYR A 65 21.94 -7.44 -0.83
N LYS A 66 22.41 -6.51 -1.67
CA LYS A 66 21.93 -6.31 -3.05
C LYS A 66 22.05 -7.56 -3.92
N SER A 67 23.03 -8.43 -3.64
CA SER A 67 23.24 -9.71 -4.32
C SER A 67 22.58 -10.90 -3.60
N SER A 68 21.71 -10.64 -2.63
CA SER A 68 21.05 -11.66 -1.79
C SER A 68 19.56 -11.37 -1.59
N LEU A 69 18.95 -10.59 -2.49
CA LEU A 69 17.51 -10.47 -2.55
C LEU A 69 16.89 -11.83 -2.91
N THR A 70 15.75 -12.13 -2.31
CA THR A 70 15.03 -13.38 -2.53
C THR A 70 14.55 -13.44 -3.97
N GLU A 71 14.86 -14.53 -4.67
CA GLU A 71 14.47 -14.73 -6.06
C GLU A 71 12.95 -14.80 -6.21
N ASN A 72 12.42 -14.12 -7.22
CA ASN A 72 11.05 -14.26 -7.65
C ASN A 72 11.04 -14.94 -9.02
N THR A 73 10.47 -16.15 -9.09
CA THR A 73 10.36 -16.92 -10.33
C THR A 73 9.30 -16.37 -11.29
N GLY A 74 8.50 -15.40 -10.83
CA GLY A 74 7.40 -14.79 -11.57
C GLY A 74 6.13 -15.65 -11.68
N VAL A 75 6.16 -16.87 -11.15
CA VAL A 75 5.05 -17.83 -11.22
C VAL A 75 4.60 -18.17 -9.81
N LEU A 76 3.29 -18.30 -9.60
CA LEU A 76 2.73 -18.82 -8.35
C LEU A 76 2.66 -20.35 -8.44
N GLN A 77 3.16 -21.06 -7.43
CA GLN A 77 3.05 -22.51 -7.35
C GLN A 77 1.57 -22.94 -7.32
N GLN A 78 1.19 -23.95 -8.12
CA GLN A 78 -0.21 -24.43 -8.22
C GLN A 78 -0.38 -25.93 -7.99
N SER A 79 0.72 -26.66 -7.75
CA SER A 79 0.73 -28.07 -7.36
C SER A 79 1.96 -28.35 -6.49
N ALA A 80 1.93 -29.42 -5.69
CA ALA A 80 3.01 -29.77 -4.77
C ALA A 80 4.35 -30.10 -5.46
N ASP A 81 4.29 -30.53 -6.72
CA ASP A 81 5.42 -30.89 -7.58
C ASP A 81 5.90 -29.73 -8.48
N ALA A 82 5.13 -28.65 -8.59
CA ALA A 82 5.56 -27.46 -9.33
C ALA A 82 6.68 -26.72 -8.57
N PRO A 83 7.62 -26.06 -9.28
CA PRO A 83 8.65 -25.24 -8.65
C PRO A 83 8.05 -24.18 -7.71
N SER A 84 8.66 -23.99 -6.54
CA SER A 84 8.23 -22.94 -5.61
C SER A 84 8.69 -21.56 -6.09
N ASN A 85 8.11 -20.52 -5.49
CA ASN A 85 8.54 -19.14 -5.69
C ASN A 85 9.10 -18.61 -4.37
N PRO A 86 10.44 -18.53 -4.20
CA PRO A 86 11.04 -18.12 -2.94
C PRO A 86 10.56 -16.76 -2.44
N TYR A 87 10.26 -15.82 -3.34
CA TYR A 87 9.74 -14.50 -2.99
C TYR A 87 8.32 -14.57 -2.41
N TYR A 88 7.47 -15.49 -2.87
CA TYR A 88 6.19 -15.78 -2.23
C TYR A 88 6.41 -16.45 -0.87
N ASP A 89 7.23 -17.50 -0.84
CA ASP A 89 7.51 -18.34 0.33
C ASP A 89 8.08 -17.53 1.50
N MET A 90 8.85 -16.47 1.23
CA MET A 90 9.37 -15.53 2.22
C MET A 90 8.26 -14.90 3.09
N PHE A 91 7.04 -14.76 2.58
CA PHE A 91 5.90 -14.23 3.34
C PHE A 91 5.01 -15.32 3.95
N ALA A 92 5.28 -16.60 3.64
CA ALA A 92 4.38 -17.73 3.90
C ALA A 92 5.05 -18.87 4.70
N SER A 93 6.32 -18.70 5.07
CA SER A 93 7.13 -19.69 5.80
C SER A 93 7.11 -19.47 7.31
N GLU A 94 7.30 -20.53 8.09
CA GLU A 94 7.40 -20.48 9.56
C GLU A 94 8.73 -19.89 10.04
N ASP A 95 9.84 -20.30 9.41
CA ASP A 95 11.20 -19.90 9.75
C ASP A 95 11.81 -19.09 8.61
N LEU A 96 12.25 -17.88 8.94
CA LEU A 96 12.89 -16.95 7.99
C LEU A 96 14.38 -16.76 8.29
N SER A 97 14.96 -17.54 9.21
CA SER A 97 16.37 -17.45 9.61
C SER A 97 17.36 -17.67 8.44
N SER A 98 16.96 -18.45 7.44
CA SER A 98 17.76 -18.75 6.24
C SER A 98 17.51 -17.75 5.08
N VAL A 99 16.48 -16.91 5.18
CA VAL A 99 16.11 -15.97 4.11
C VAL A 99 16.96 -14.71 4.23
N LYS A 100 18.06 -14.65 3.46
CA LYS A 100 19.07 -13.57 3.54
C LYS A 100 18.53 -12.15 3.36
N GLU A 101 17.44 -11.98 2.59
CA GLU A 101 16.80 -10.67 2.41
C GLU A 101 16.10 -10.18 3.70
N VAL A 102 15.66 -11.08 4.58
CA VAL A 102 14.93 -10.74 5.81
C VAL A 102 15.91 -10.35 6.91
N LEU A 103 15.80 -9.11 7.39
CA LEU A 103 16.71 -8.53 8.39
C LEU A 103 16.13 -8.56 9.80
N LEU A 104 14.80 -8.45 9.91
CA LEU A 104 14.06 -8.59 11.15
C LEU A 104 12.69 -9.20 10.84
N TRP A 105 12.33 -10.21 11.61
CA TRP A 105 11.04 -10.85 11.54
C TRP A 105 10.60 -11.31 12.94
N ARG A 106 9.31 -11.57 13.08
CA ARG A 106 8.73 -12.16 14.28
C ARG A 106 8.38 -13.62 14.02
N GLN A 107 8.96 -14.50 14.84
CA GLN A 107 8.55 -15.89 14.91
C GLN A 107 7.25 -16.01 15.70
N TYR A 108 6.32 -16.79 15.16
CA TYR A 108 5.11 -17.22 15.84
C TYR A 108 5.21 -18.72 16.10
N ALA A 109 4.54 -19.19 17.15
CA ALA A 109 4.55 -20.59 17.52
C ALA A 109 3.28 -20.93 18.29
N ARG A 110 2.77 -22.13 18.05
CA ARG A 110 1.63 -22.68 18.78
C ARG A 110 1.93 -22.74 20.28
N GLY A 111 0.93 -22.47 21.11
CA GLY A 111 1.09 -22.42 22.57
C GLY A 111 1.83 -21.19 23.10
N LEU A 112 2.36 -20.33 22.23
CA LEU A 112 2.97 -19.05 22.61
C LEU A 112 2.14 -17.88 22.08
N VAL A 113 2.27 -17.57 20.79
CA VAL A 113 1.51 -16.51 20.11
C VAL A 113 1.28 -16.94 18.67
N THR A 114 0.04 -16.77 18.21
CA THR A 114 -0.44 -17.07 16.85
C THR A 114 -1.10 -15.84 16.22
N HIS A 115 -1.50 -15.95 14.96
CA HIS A 115 -2.20 -14.90 14.19
C HIS A 115 -3.18 -15.53 13.19
N ASN A 116 -4.02 -14.72 12.52
CA ASN A 116 -5.03 -15.23 11.58
C ASN A 116 -4.77 -14.91 10.10
N ILE A 117 -3.58 -14.36 9.77
CA ILE A 117 -3.20 -13.98 8.39
C ILE A 117 -3.44 -15.11 7.39
N ASN A 118 -3.05 -16.36 7.70
CA ASN A 118 -3.23 -17.50 6.79
C ASN A 118 -4.71 -17.68 6.40
N ALA A 119 -5.60 -17.81 7.40
CA ALA A 119 -7.03 -17.96 7.18
C ALA A 119 -7.60 -16.81 6.35
N ALA A 120 -7.24 -15.56 6.70
CA ALA A 120 -7.67 -14.37 5.97
C ALA A 120 -7.18 -14.37 4.51
N ALA A 121 -5.91 -14.72 4.28
CA ALA A 121 -5.27 -14.73 2.96
C ALA A 121 -5.83 -15.80 2.01
N SER A 122 -6.50 -16.86 2.50
CA SER A 122 -7.27 -17.78 1.64
C SER A 122 -8.71 -17.32 1.33
N ARG A 123 -9.13 -16.18 1.87
CA ARG A 123 -10.50 -15.62 1.76
C ARG A 123 -10.45 -14.17 1.25
N GLY A 124 -11.48 -13.38 1.56
CA GLY A 124 -11.53 -11.94 1.28
C GLY A 124 -10.58 -11.07 2.13
N ASN A 125 -9.63 -11.68 2.85
CA ASN A 125 -8.56 -11.00 3.58
C ASN A 125 -9.05 -9.91 4.55
N TYR A 126 -10.04 -10.23 5.39
CA TYR A 126 -10.66 -9.25 6.29
C TYR A 126 -11.26 -8.03 5.59
N ARG A 127 -11.86 -8.25 4.41
CA ARG A 127 -12.37 -7.20 3.53
C ARG A 127 -11.29 -6.19 3.09
N VAL A 128 -10.01 -6.56 3.18
CA VAL A 128 -8.90 -5.78 2.63
C VAL A 128 -8.61 -6.28 1.21
N GLY A 129 -9.15 -5.56 0.23
CA GLY A 129 -8.94 -5.81 -1.19
C GLY A 129 -7.96 -4.83 -1.84
N LEU A 130 -7.46 -5.19 -3.03
CA LEU A 130 -6.67 -4.28 -3.85
C LEU A 130 -7.60 -3.30 -4.57
N THR A 131 -7.18 -2.05 -4.71
CA THR A 131 -7.91 -1.08 -5.54
C THR A 131 -7.48 -1.22 -6.99
N ARG A 132 -8.38 -0.86 -7.92
CA ARG A 132 -8.06 -0.70 -9.34
C ARG A 132 -6.82 0.18 -9.53
N GLY A 133 -6.75 1.28 -8.79
CA GLY A 133 -5.61 2.20 -8.86
C GLY A 133 -4.27 1.57 -8.47
N LEU A 134 -4.23 0.57 -7.57
CA LEU A 134 -3.00 -0.18 -7.29
C LEU A 134 -2.73 -1.21 -8.39
N VAL A 135 -3.75 -1.96 -8.80
CA VAL A 135 -3.65 -2.98 -9.86
C VAL A 135 -3.11 -2.36 -11.16
N GLN A 136 -3.63 -1.21 -11.58
CA GLN A 136 -3.21 -0.55 -12.82
C GLN A 136 -1.86 0.19 -12.72
N ASN A 137 -1.29 0.32 -11.52
CA ASN A 137 -0.01 0.99 -11.34
C ASN A 137 1.20 0.04 -11.43
N PHE A 138 0.97 -1.27 -11.37
CA PHE A 138 1.96 -2.25 -11.81
C PHE A 138 2.20 -2.09 -13.31
N LEU A 139 3.46 -2.18 -13.74
CA LEU A 139 3.81 -2.01 -15.14
C LEU A 139 3.43 -3.26 -15.95
N MET A 140 3.50 -3.11 -17.27
CA MET A 140 3.59 -4.25 -18.18
C MET A 140 4.97 -4.92 -18.07
N LEU A 141 5.11 -6.16 -18.55
CA LEU A 141 6.38 -6.90 -18.52
C LEU A 141 7.55 -6.16 -19.20
N ASP A 142 7.27 -5.40 -20.25
CA ASP A 142 8.26 -4.60 -20.99
C ASP A 142 8.58 -3.25 -20.31
N GLY A 143 8.03 -3.02 -19.11
CA GLY A 143 8.23 -1.83 -18.29
C GLY A 143 7.40 -0.62 -18.69
N SER A 144 6.46 -0.74 -19.63
CA SER A 144 5.56 0.37 -19.99
C SER A 144 4.40 0.51 -18.99
N PRO A 145 3.87 1.73 -18.76
CA PRO A 145 2.60 1.91 -18.06
C PRO A 145 1.42 1.31 -18.85
N VAL A 146 0.42 0.77 -18.16
CA VAL A 146 -0.72 0.05 -18.78
C VAL A 146 -1.45 0.88 -19.84
N TYR A 147 -1.69 2.17 -19.58
CA TYR A 147 -2.43 3.06 -20.49
C TYR A 147 -1.70 3.35 -21.81
N THR A 148 -0.45 2.90 -21.96
CA THR A 148 0.25 2.94 -23.26
C THR A 148 -0.17 1.81 -24.20
N HIS A 149 -0.95 0.86 -23.69
CA HIS A 149 -1.44 -0.33 -24.38
C HIS A 149 -2.97 -0.35 -24.44
N GLY A 150 -3.56 0.71 -25.00
CA GLY A 150 -5.00 0.85 -25.18
C GLY A 150 -5.74 1.35 -23.92
N SER A 151 -7.06 1.08 -23.87
CA SER A 151 -7.90 1.46 -22.73
C SER A 151 -7.69 0.49 -21.56
N TYR A 152 -8.00 0.90 -20.33
CA TYR A 152 -7.95 -0.02 -19.18
C TYR A 152 -8.91 -1.22 -19.34
N ALA A 153 -10.04 -1.02 -20.02
CA ALA A 153 -11.08 -2.02 -20.21
C ALA A 153 -10.76 -3.03 -21.32
N ASP A 154 -10.23 -2.57 -22.45
CA ASP A 154 -10.08 -3.37 -23.66
C ASP A 154 -8.63 -3.72 -24.00
N GLY A 155 -7.68 -2.92 -23.51
CA GLY A 155 -6.28 -3.03 -23.91
C GLY A 155 -6.05 -2.85 -25.41
N ASP A 156 -4.93 -3.37 -25.91
CA ASP A 156 -4.53 -3.37 -27.33
C ASP A 156 -4.07 -4.76 -27.83
N GLY A 157 -4.24 -5.81 -27.01
CA GLY A 157 -3.75 -7.15 -27.28
C GLY A 157 -2.33 -7.42 -26.78
N TYR A 158 -1.63 -6.44 -26.20
CA TYR A 158 -0.49 -6.68 -25.33
C TYR A 158 -0.89 -6.57 -23.85
N TYR A 159 -1.58 -5.49 -23.48
CA TYR A 159 -2.46 -5.52 -22.31
C TYR A 159 -3.80 -6.12 -22.73
N MET A 160 -4.32 -7.07 -21.93
CA MET A 160 -5.55 -7.79 -22.28
C MET A 160 -6.84 -7.06 -21.85
N GLY A 161 -6.74 -5.97 -21.07
CA GLY A 161 -7.90 -5.30 -20.47
C GLY A 161 -8.21 -5.77 -19.05
N ASP A 162 -9.27 -5.21 -18.45
CA ASP A 162 -9.70 -5.53 -17.08
C ASP A 162 -11.07 -6.21 -16.96
N LYS A 163 -11.58 -6.78 -18.07
CA LYS A 163 -12.86 -7.51 -18.10
C LYS A 163 -12.84 -8.87 -17.41
N THR A 164 -11.66 -9.45 -17.19
CA THR A 164 -11.48 -10.63 -16.34
C THR A 164 -10.27 -10.46 -15.43
N ILE A 165 -10.24 -11.15 -14.29
CA ILE A 165 -9.09 -11.14 -13.39
C ILE A 165 -7.83 -11.73 -14.06
N SER A 166 -8.00 -12.69 -14.97
CA SER A 166 -6.90 -13.28 -15.74
C SER A 166 -6.27 -12.27 -16.68
N ASP A 167 -7.09 -11.53 -17.42
CA ASP A 167 -6.64 -10.48 -18.36
C ASP A 167 -5.86 -9.38 -17.65
N VAL A 168 -6.34 -8.97 -16.47
CA VAL A 168 -5.66 -7.99 -15.62
C VAL A 168 -4.22 -8.40 -15.29
N ARG A 169 -3.96 -9.71 -15.13
CA ARG A 169 -2.67 -10.30 -14.71
C ARG A 169 -1.75 -10.64 -15.88
N ALA A 170 -2.29 -10.74 -17.09
CA ALA A 170 -1.54 -11.15 -18.28
C ALA A 170 -0.55 -10.06 -18.74
N ASN A 171 0.66 -10.47 -19.09
CA ASN A 171 1.76 -9.59 -19.50
C ASN A 171 2.08 -8.44 -18.52
N ARG A 172 1.82 -8.65 -17.22
CA ARG A 172 2.09 -7.67 -16.16
C ARG A 172 3.32 -8.00 -15.34
N ASP A 173 3.75 -7.02 -14.56
CA ASP A 173 4.67 -7.21 -13.44
C ASP A 173 4.28 -8.43 -12.58
N PRO A 174 5.14 -9.47 -12.52
CA PRO A 174 4.83 -10.70 -11.80
C PRO A 174 4.52 -10.53 -10.31
N ARG A 175 4.99 -9.44 -9.67
CA ARG A 175 4.63 -9.13 -8.27
C ARG A 175 3.12 -8.94 -8.11
N LEU A 176 2.42 -8.45 -9.13
CA LEU A 176 0.96 -8.42 -9.17
C LEU A 176 0.43 -9.85 -9.25
N SER A 177 0.84 -10.61 -10.25
CA SER A 177 0.25 -11.91 -10.59
C SER A 177 0.43 -12.98 -9.51
N ILE A 178 1.50 -12.94 -8.73
CA ILE A 178 1.70 -13.88 -7.61
C ILE A 178 0.80 -13.56 -6.40
N PHE A 179 0.41 -12.30 -6.21
CA PHE A 179 -0.31 -11.87 -5.00
C PHE A 179 -1.77 -11.45 -5.24
N LEU A 180 -2.14 -11.03 -6.45
CA LEU A 180 -3.54 -10.87 -6.87
C LEU A 180 -4.10 -12.26 -7.19
N LYS A 181 -5.18 -12.61 -6.51
CA LYS A 181 -5.82 -13.90 -6.65
C LYS A 181 -6.69 -13.97 -7.89
N GLU A 182 -6.74 -15.15 -8.49
CA GLU A 182 -7.69 -15.52 -9.53
C GLU A 182 -8.53 -16.73 -9.07
N PRO A 183 -9.84 -16.73 -9.31
CA PRO A 183 -10.70 -17.88 -9.08
C PRO A 183 -10.17 -19.16 -9.72
N GLY A 184 -10.31 -20.29 -9.04
CA GLY A 184 -9.81 -21.59 -9.50
C GLY A 184 -8.35 -21.88 -9.12
N GLN A 185 -7.57 -20.87 -8.71
CA GLN A 185 -6.22 -21.11 -8.21
C GLN A 185 -6.23 -21.90 -6.90
N LYS A 186 -5.19 -22.72 -6.69
CA LYS A 186 -4.98 -23.42 -5.43
C LYS A 186 -4.40 -22.49 -4.38
N ASN A 187 -5.07 -22.44 -3.23
CA ASN A 187 -4.59 -21.73 -2.04
C ASN A 187 -3.83 -22.68 -1.10
N ILE A 188 -4.16 -23.98 -1.12
CA ILE A 188 -3.50 -25.03 -0.32
C ILE A 188 -2.94 -26.10 -1.25
N LEU A 189 -1.68 -26.47 -1.05
CA LEU A 189 -0.97 -27.52 -1.80
C LEU A 189 -0.49 -28.67 -0.91
N PHE A 190 -0.29 -28.41 0.38
CA PHE A 190 0.33 -29.35 1.32
C PHE A 190 -0.58 -29.66 2.51
N GLU A 191 -0.47 -30.90 3.02
CA GLU A 191 -1.24 -31.42 4.15
C GLU A 191 -2.76 -31.22 4.01
N LEU A 192 -3.30 -31.55 2.83
CA LEU A 192 -4.71 -31.33 2.48
C LEU A 192 -5.70 -32.01 3.45
N ASP A 193 -5.28 -33.07 4.14
CA ASP A 193 -6.03 -33.85 5.12
C ASP A 193 -5.88 -33.34 6.57
N ASN A 194 -5.06 -32.32 6.81
CA ASN A 194 -4.86 -31.78 8.16
C ASN A 194 -6.14 -31.17 8.72
N ILE A 195 -6.69 -31.82 9.75
CA ILE A 195 -7.99 -31.51 10.36
C ILE A 195 -7.98 -30.20 11.17
N GLU A 196 -6.82 -29.70 11.56
CA GLU A 196 -6.71 -28.47 12.37
C GLU A 196 -6.90 -27.22 11.50
N GLY A 197 -6.62 -27.31 10.20
CA GLY A 197 -6.83 -26.23 9.23
C GLY A 197 -8.29 -26.09 8.85
N THR A 198 -9.16 -25.81 9.81
CA THR A 198 -10.62 -25.71 9.62
C THR A 198 -11.03 -24.50 8.79
N GLU A 199 -10.21 -23.45 8.77
CA GLU A 199 -10.53 -22.22 8.04
C GLU A 199 -10.02 -22.21 6.60
N ALA A 200 -9.30 -23.25 6.17
CA ALA A 200 -8.70 -23.30 4.85
C ALA A 200 -9.74 -23.32 3.73
N VAL A 201 -9.59 -22.41 2.78
CA VAL A 201 -10.29 -22.47 1.48
C VAL A 201 -9.32 -23.07 0.47
N ILE A 202 -9.54 -24.32 0.05
CA ILE A 202 -8.57 -25.11 -0.74
C ILE A 202 -8.33 -24.50 -2.13
N THR A 203 -9.42 -24.13 -2.80
CA THR A 203 -9.40 -23.51 -4.14
C THR A 203 -10.09 -22.16 -4.05
N GLU A 204 -9.47 -21.13 -4.62
CA GLU A 204 -10.00 -19.77 -4.59
C GLU A 204 -11.37 -19.71 -5.29
N PRO A 205 -12.43 -19.25 -4.60
CA PRO A 205 -13.76 -19.14 -5.17
C PRO A 205 -13.87 -17.86 -6.02
N TYR A 206 -15.03 -17.64 -6.65
CA TYR A 206 -15.39 -16.30 -7.09
C TYR A 206 -15.47 -15.34 -5.89
N PRO A 207 -15.03 -14.08 -6.04
CA PRO A 207 -15.04 -13.10 -4.94
C PRO A 207 -16.43 -12.93 -4.34
N ALA A 208 -16.59 -13.13 -3.02
CA ALA A 208 -17.86 -12.92 -2.34
C ALA A 208 -18.10 -11.41 -2.08
N ILE A 209 -18.35 -10.62 -3.13
CA ILE A 209 -18.47 -9.15 -3.06
C ILE A 209 -19.74 -8.67 -2.34
N THR A 210 -20.80 -9.48 -2.34
CA THR A 210 -22.09 -9.16 -1.70
C THR A 210 -22.13 -9.55 -0.22
N SER A 211 -21.15 -10.32 0.26
CA SER A 211 -21.11 -10.81 1.64
C SER A 211 -20.80 -9.67 2.61
N GLY A 212 -21.70 -9.43 3.57
CA GLY A 212 -21.51 -8.47 4.67
C GLY A 212 -20.51 -8.92 5.74
N ASP A 213 -19.99 -10.15 5.65
CA ASP A 213 -19.05 -10.72 6.62
C ASP A 213 -17.74 -9.92 6.64
N GLY A 214 -17.37 -9.45 7.85
CA GLY A 214 -16.17 -8.66 8.14
C GLY A 214 -14.84 -9.36 7.79
N GLU A 215 -14.85 -10.69 7.83
CA GLU A 215 -13.66 -11.52 7.66
C GLU A 215 -13.57 -12.13 6.26
N ARG A 216 -14.73 -12.49 5.70
CA ARG A 216 -14.82 -13.29 4.48
C ARG A 216 -15.18 -12.50 3.23
N GLY A 217 -15.80 -11.33 3.37
CA GLY A 217 -16.24 -10.51 2.24
C GLY A 217 -15.09 -9.96 1.39
N TYR A 218 -15.33 -9.78 0.09
CA TYR A 218 -14.33 -9.32 -0.88
C TYR A 218 -14.63 -7.87 -1.27
N ALA A 219 -14.16 -6.91 -0.47
CA ALA A 219 -14.62 -5.53 -0.56
C ALA A 219 -14.51 -4.90 -1.96
N THR A 220 -13.41 -5.17 -2.69
CA THR A 220 -13.15 -4.59 -4.01
C THR A 220 -13.31 -5.60 -5.16
N GLY A 221 -13.63 -6.86 -4.88
CA GLY A 221 -13.56 -7.94 -5.88
C GLY A 221 -12.13 -8.39 -6.25
N TYR A 222 -11.11 -7.55 -6.06
CA TYR A 222 -9.71 -7.96 -6.13
C TYR A 222 -9.20 -8.43 -4.77
N ALA A 223 -8.86 -9.72 -4.66
CA ALA A 223 -8.32 -10.31 -3.44
C ALA A 223 -6.79 -10.43 -3.45
N LEU A 224 -6.20 -10.32 -2.28
CA LEU A 224 -4.76 -10.43 -2.03
C LEU A 224 -4.44 -11.73 -1.27
N ARG A 225 -3.31 -12.37 -1.58
CA ARG A 225 -2.81 -13.58 -0.87
C ARG A 225 -1.43 -13.49 -0.21
N LYS A 226 -0.80 -12.31 -0.14
CA LYS A 226 0.51 -12.16 0.53
C LYS A 226 0.35 -12.53 2.02
N GLY A 227 1.13 -13.51 2.49
CA GLY A 227 1.00 -14.04 3.85
C GLY A 227 0.25 -15.38 3.98
N GLY A 228 -0.32 -15.91 2.90
CA GLY A 228 -1.01 -17.20 2.92
C GLY A 228 -0.06 -18.37 2.67
N SER A 229 0.04 -19.31 3.61
CA SER A 229 0.81 -20.54 3.40
C SER A 229 0.10 -21.54 2.50
N PHE A 230 0.84 -22.24 1.65
CA PHE A 230 0.30 -23.39 0.92
C PHE A 230 0.02 -24.61 1.82
N ASN A 231 0.43 -24.57 3.09
CA ASN A 231 0.23 -25.69 4.02
C ASN A 231 -1.00 -25.48 4.91
N ARG A 232 -1.94 -26.43 4.84
CA ARG A 232 -3.23 -26.39 5.57
C ARG A 232 -3.07 -26.28 7.08
N LYS A 233 -1.99 -26.78 7.67
CA LYS A 233 -1.78 -26.78 9.13
C LYS A 233 -1.77 -25.39 9.78
N HIS A 234 -1.61 -24.33 8.98
CA HIS A 234 -1.62 -22.93 9.45
C HIS A 234 -3.01 -22.28 9.50
N TYR A 235 -4.06 -23.02 9.17
CA TYR A 235 -5.40 -22.49 8.93
C TYR A 235 -6.39 -22.79 10.05
N ALA A 236 -5.92 -23.05 11.27
CA ALA A 236 -6.79 -23.04 12.44
C ALA A 236 -7.30 -21.61 12.69
N ASN A 237 -8.52 -21.45 13.19
CA ASN A 237 -9.08 -20.13 13.50
C ASN A 237 -8.24 -19.44 14.58
N GLY A 238 -7.60 -18.31 14.24
CA GLY A 238 -6.66 -17.60 15.09
C GLY A 238 -5.34 -18.35 15.35
N GLY A 239 -5.11 -19.46 14.66
CA GLY A 239 -4.05 -20.43 14.97
C GLY A 239 -2.92 -20.50 13.94
N GLY A 240 -2.79 -19.50 13.06
CA GLY A 240 -1.65 -19.37 12.14
C GLY A 240 -0.36 -19.00 12.89
N TYR A 241 0.77 -19.50 12.40
CA TYR A 241 2.08 -19.36 13.05
C TYR A 241 3.22 -19.23 12.03
N THR A 242 2.93 -18.69 10.85
CA THR A 242 3.97 -18.33 9.88
C THR A 242 4.74 -17.10 10.39
N GLY A 243 5.99 -16.96 9.98
CA GLY A 243 6.82 -15.80 10.33
C GLY A 243 6.31 -14.50 9.71
N GLN A 244 6.45 -13.39 10.42
CA GLN A 244 6.10 -12.05 9.91
C GLN A 244 7.34 -11.20 9.66
N VAL A 245 7.58 -10.80 8.42
CA VAL A 245 8.67 -9.90 8.04
C VAL A 245 8.38 -8.47 8.53
N TYR A 246 9.38 -7.81 9.14
CA TYR A 246 9.33 -6.39 9.54
C TYR A 246 10.34 -5.52 8.79
N PHE A 247 11.56 -6.02 8.58
CA PHE A 247 12.59 -5.36 7.80
C PHE A 247 13.16 -6.32 6.78
N ARG A 248 13.30 -5.83 5.55
CA ARG A 248 13.92 -6.57 4.45
C ARG A 248 14.82 -5.67 3.62
N ALA A 249 15.88 -6.26 3.04
CA ALA A 249 16.96 -5.51 2.41
C ALA A 249 16.51 -4.64 1.23
N ALA A 250 15.46 -5.03 0.50
CA ALA A 250 14.91 -4.21 -0.60
C ALA A 250 14.48 -2.81 -0.16
N GLU A 251 14.09 -2.63 1.12
CA GLU A 251 13.77 -1.31 1.66
C GLU A 251 14.99 -0.40 1.70
N ALA A 252 16.17 -0.93 2.00
CA ALA A 252 17.39 -0.15 1.96
C ALA A 252 17.72 0.31 0.53
N LEU A 253 17.56 -0.56 -0.47
CA LEU A 253 17.78 -0.20 -1.88
C LEU A 253 16.85 0.95 -2.31
N LEU A 254 15.55 0.82 -2.01
CA LEU A 254 14.55 1.85 -2.36
C LEU A 254 14.72 3.14 -1.54
N ASN A 255 15.07 3.03 -0.25
CA ASN A 255 15.34 4.20 0.58
C ASN A 255 16.58 4.96 0.08
N TYR A 256 17.64 4.24 -0.35
CA TYR A 256 18.81 4.87 -0.95
C TYR A 256 18.42 5.61 -2.22
N MET A 257 17.73 4.93 -3.16
CA MET A 257 17.30 5.53 -4.42
C MET A 257 16.55 6.84 -4.22
N GLU A 258 15.55 6.85 -3.33
CA GLU A 258 14.77 8.04 -3.04
C GLU A 258 15.60 9.13 -2.34
N ALA A 259 16.34 8.78 -1.29
CA ALA A 259 17.13 9.75 -0.53
C ALA A 259 18.24 10.39 -1.37
N SER A 260 18.98 9.59 -2.16
CA SER A 260 20.04 10.11 -3.02
C SER A 260 19.48 10.98 -4.14
N TYR A 261 18.32 10.62 -4.70
CA TYR A 261 17.67 11.42 -5.74
C TYR A 261 17.17 12.76 -5.19
N LEU A 262 16.54 12.77 -4.01
CA LEU A 262 16.11 14.02 -3.35
C LEU A 262 17.30 14.91 -2.98
N LEU A 263 18.45 14.33 -2.64
CA LEU A 263 19.68 15.06 -2.30
C LEU A 263 20.36 15.67 -3.54
N ASN A 264 20.46 14.89 -4.62
CA ASN A 264 21.30 15.24 -5.78
C ASN A 264 20.51 15.79 -6.97
N GLY A 265 19.18 15.67 -6.96
CA GLY A 265 18.33 15.98 -8.12
C GLY A 265 18.53 15.07 -9.34
N SER A 266 19.26 13.96 -9.18
CA SER A 266 19.59 13.02 -10.25
C SER A 266 19.87 11.62 -9.70
N LEU A 267 19.73 10.61 -10.56
CA LEU A 267 20.03 9.22 -10.22
C LEU A 267 21.54 8.96 -10.33
N ASP A 268 22.19 8.70 -9.20
CA ASP A 268 23.59 8.27 -9.17
C ASP A 268 23.76 6.81 -9.63
N ALA A 269 25.01 6.36 -9.77
CA ALA A 269 25.32 5.00 -10.23
C ALA A 269 24.73 3.90 -9.32
N SER A 270 24.76 4.09 -7.99
CA SER A 270 24.21 3.12 -7.03
C SER A 270 22.68 3.07 -7.11
N ALA A 271 22.00 4.21 -7.24
CA ALA A 271 20.56 4.29 -7.38
C ALA A 271 20.09 3.60 -8.67
N ARG A 272 20.81 3.79 -9.79
CA ARG A 272 20.54 3.07 -11.04
C ARG A 272 20.75 1.57 -10.90
N GLU A 273 21.86 1.14 -10.29
CA GLU A 273 22.14 -0.27 -10.02
C GLU A 273 21.03 -0.91 -9.18
N TYR A 274 20.63 -0.26 -8.08
CA TYR A 274 19.59 -0.77 -7.19
C TYR A 274 18.23 -0.88 -7.86
N TRP A 275 17.88 0.09 -8.70
CA TRP A 275 16.65 0.03 -9.49
C TRP A 275 16.68 -1.15 -10.46
N THR A 276 17.79 -1.34 -11.17
CA THR A 276 17.99 -2.49 -12.06
C THR A 276 17.87 -3.82 -11.31
N ILE A 277 18.47 -3.95 -10.12
CA ILE A 277 18.38 -5.16 -9.29
C ILE A 277 16.93 -5.47 -8.90
N ILE A 278 16.20 -4.45 -8.42
CA ILE A 278 14.79 -4.60 -8.01
C ILE A 278 13.92 -5.03 -9.18
N ARG A 279 14.09 -4.41 -10.36
CA ARG A 279 13.31 -4.74 -11.56
C ARG A 279 13.65 -6.09 -12.14
N LYS A 280 14.93 -6.47 -12.14
CA LYS A 280 15.38 -7.80 -12.53
C LYS A 280 14.72 -8.87 -11.65
N ARG A 281 14.70 -8.67 -10.33
CA ARG A 281 13.97 -9.56 -9.40
C ARG A 281 12.47 -9.52 -9.68
N ALA A 282 11.87 -8.35 -9.93
CA ALA A 282 10.44 -8.27 -10.23
C ALA A 282 10.06 -9.07 -11.48
N GLY A 283 10.99 -9.27 -12.42
CA GLY A 283 10.75 -9.98 -13.67
C GLY A 283 10.23 -9.07 -14.78
N ILE A 284 10.52 -7.78 -14.71
CA ILE A 284 10.14 -6.78 -15.72
C ILE A 284 11.39 -6.15 -16.36
N SER A 285 11.18 -5.41 -17.46
CA SER A 285 12.24 -4.64 -18.11
C SER A 285 13.00 -3.75 -17.12
N THR A 286 14.34 -3.86 -17.15
CA THR A 286 15.24 -3.03 -16.35
C THR A 286 15.47 -1.64 -16.93
N ASP A 287 14.94 -1.35 -18.13
CA ASP A 287 14.98 -0.03 -18.75
C ASP A 287 13.94 0.90 -18.10
N PHE A 288 14.30 1.45 -16.94
CA PHE A 288 13.47 2.42 -16.25
C PHE A 288 13.44 3.80 -16.91
N ASP A 289 14.42 4.12 -17.77
CA ASP A 289 14.39 5.36 -18.55
C ASP A 289 13.25 5.33 -19.59
N LYS A 290 13.04 4.19 -20.25
CA LYS A 290 11.84 3.97 -21.09
C LYS A 290 10.57 4.18 -20.27
N THR A 291 10.44 3.58 -19.09
CA THR A 291 9.27 3.78 -18.22
C THR A 291 9.05 5.25 -17.90
N ILE A 292 10.10 5.96 -17.50
CA ILE A 292 10.05 7.39 -17.16
C ILE A 292 9.61 8.22 -18.38
N SER A 293 10.14 7.94 -19.57
CA SER A 293 9.76 8.66 -20.79
C SER A 293 8.29 8.47 -21.16
N LEU A 294 7.76 7.26 -20.95
CA LEU A 294 6.37 6.88 -21.27
C LEU A 294 5.39 7.31 -20.19
N THR A 295 5.87 7.75 -19.02
CA THR A 295 5.01 8.15 -17.91
C THR A 295 4.27 9.45 -18.24
N ASP A 296 2.95 9.42 -18.18
CA ASP A 296 2.05 10.57 -18.21
C ASP A 296 1.49 10.82 -16.80
N MET A 297 1.94 11.89 -16.16
CA MET A 297 1.56 12.21 -14.78
C MET A 297 0.07 12.48 -14.59
N GLN A 298 -0.66 12.92 -15.62
CA GLN A 298 -2.11 13.06 -15.53
C GLN A 298 -2.78 11.67 -15.45
N LYS A 299 -2.30 10.71 -16.24
CA LYS A 299 -2.76 9.32 -16.18
C LYS A 299 -2.39 8.62 -14.88
N GLU A 300 -1.23 8.93 -14.32
CA GLU A 300 -0.86 8.40 -13.00
C GLU A 300 -1.76 8.93 -11.89
N ALA A 301 -2.09 10.22 -11.95
CA ALA A 301 -2.91 10.91 -10.96
C ALA A 301 -4.35 10.36 -10.87
N GLU A 302 -4.88 9.79 -11.96
CA GLU A 302 -6.17 9.07 -11.97
C GLU A 302 -6.20 7.88 -10.99
N ASN A 303 -5.05 7.22 -10.76
CA ASN A 303 -4.97 5.92 -10.09
C ASN A 303 -4.04 5.88 -8.86
N ASP A 304 -3.20 6.90 -8.67
CA ASP A 304 -2.24 6.93 -7.59
C ASP A 304 -2.12 8.28 -6.88
N TRP A 305 -2.50 8.31 -5.60
CA TRP A 305 -2.26 9.46 -4.73
C TRP A 305 -0.76 9.78 -4.60
N GLY A 306 0.14 8.81 -4.79
CA GLY A 306 1.60 9.03 -4.83
C GLY A 306 2.06 9.97 -5.95
N ALA A 307 1.20 10.25 -6.94
CA ALA A 307 1.42 11.24 -8.00
C ALA A 307 1.28 12.69 -7.52
N TYR A 308 0.84 12.92 -6.28
CA TYR A 308 0.61 14.25 -5.73
C TYR A 308 1.61 14.63 -4.63
N THR A 309 1.88 15.93 -4.53
CA THR A 309 2.45 16.59 -3.35
C THR A 309 1.79 17.95 -3.16
N ALA A 310 1.40 18.28 -1.93
CA ALA A 310 0.80 19.58 -1.59
C ALA A 310 -0.38 19.99 -2.48
N GLY A 311 -1.21 19.02 -2.89
CA GLY A 311 -2.41 19.22 -3.70
C GLY A 311 -2.15 19.27 -5.21
N ASN A 312 -0.89 19.22 -5.63
CA ASN A 312 -0.48 19.34 -7.02
C ASN A 312 0.05 18.02 -7.57
N ILE A 313 -0.23 17.74 -8.84
CA ILE A 313 0.37 16.61 -9.57
C ILE A 313 1.86 16.89 -9.76
N LEU A 314 2.70 15.91 -9.43
CA LEU A 314 4.14 15.98 -9.64
C LEU A 314 4.45 16.21 -11.12
N GLN A 315 5.44 17.06 -11.40
CA GLN A 315 6.01 17.20 -12.73
C GLN A 315 7.24 16.28 -12.93
N ASP A 316 7.87 15.87 -11.83
CA ASP A 316 9.03 14.99 -11.85
C ASP A 316 8.60 13.52 -12.03
N LYS A 317 8.67 13.06 -13.28
CA LYS A 317 8.38 11.67 -13.66
C LYS A 317 9.34 10.67 -13.03
N THR A 318 10.60 11.05 -12.79
CA THR A 318 11.60 10.16 -12.19
C THR A 318 11.25 9.92 -10.73
N LEU A 319 10.98 10.99 -9.97
CA LEU A 319 10.55 10.88 -8.57
C LEU A 319 9.28 10.05 -8.45
N TYR A 320 8.30 10.29 -9.32
CA TYR A 320 7.08 9.49 -9.32
C TYR A 320 7.37 8.00 -9.55
N ASN A 321 8.25 7.67 -10.50
CA ASN A 321 8.61 6.28 -10.77
C ASN A 321 9.36 5.61 -9.60
N ILE A 322 10.16 6.36 -8.81
CA ILE A 322 10.74 5.86 -7.55
C ILE A 322 9.61 5.53 -6.55
N ARG A 323 8.61 6.43 -6.41
CA ARG A 323 7.44 6.21 -5.54
C ARG A 323 6.60 5.01 -5.98
N ARG A 324 6.44 4.80 -7.30
CA ARG A 324 5.76 3.63 -7.89
C ARG A 324 6.51 2.35 -7.56
N GLU A 325 7.82 2.31 -7.80
CA GLU A 325 8.63 1.11 -7.53
C GLU A 325 8.48 0.69 -6.07
N ARG A 326 8.52 1.67 -5.15
CA ARG A 326 8.26 1.46 -3.72
C ARG A 326 6.84 0.94 -3.44
N ARG A 327 5.81 1.49 -4.09
CA ARG A 327 4.41 1.07 -3.94
C ARG A 327 4.21 -0.39 -4.33
N CYS A 328 4.71 -0.77 -5.51
CA CYS A 328 4.57 -2.10 -6.07
C CYS A 328 5.35 -3.14 -5.26
N GLU A 329 6.58 -2.79 -4.88
CA GLU A 329 7.45 -3.66 -4.11
C GLU A 329 6.87 -3.99 -2.73
N PHE A 330 6.33 -2.99 -2.02
CA PHE A 330 5.80 -3.13 -0.66
C PHE A 330 4.29 -3.29 -0.57
N MET A 331 3.66 -3.80 -1.63
CA MET A 331 2.22 -4.10 -1.61
C MET A 331 1.89 -4.97 -0.39
N ALA A 332 0.94 -4.49 0.43
CA ALA A 332 0.46 -5.14 1.66
C ALA A 332 1.49 -5.31 2.80
N GLU A 333 2.53 -4.49 2.85
CA GLU A 333 3.53 -4.51 3.93
C GLU A 333 3.39 -3.34 4.92
N GLY A 334 2.24 -2.64 4.90
CA GLY A 334 1.90 -1.61 5.88
C GLY A 334 2.64 -0.27 5.73
N LEU A 335 3.38 -0.06 4.64
CA LEU A 335 4.19 1.15 4.45
C LEU A 335 3.47 2.30 3.72
N ARG A 336 2.40 2.00 2.96
CA ARG A 336 1.80 2.98 2.04
C ARG A 336 1.27 4.24 2.73
N TYR A 337 0.64 4.09 3.89
CA TYR A 337 0.10 5.25 4.62
C TYR A 337 1.20 6.19 5.12
N MET A 338 2.30 5.62 5.62
CA MET A 338 3.49 6.38 6.02
C MET A 338 4.09 7.14 4.83
N ASP A 339 4.18 6.49 3.66
CA ASP A 339 4.69 7.11 2.43
C ASP A 339 3.80 8.28 1.96
N LEU A 340 2.49 8.09 1.87
CA LEU A 340 1.55 9.15 1.47
C LEU A 340 1.57 10.34 2.43
N ARG A 341 1.78 10.09 3.73
CA ARG A 341 1.92 11.15 4.74
C ARG A 341 3.18 11.99 4.50
N ARG A 342 4.37 11.38 4.45
CA ARG A 342 5.64 12.13 4.26
C ARG A 342 5.75 12.78 2.89
N TRP A 343 5.03 12.28 1.89
CA TRP A 343 4.95 12.86 0.56
C TRP A 343 3.92 13.97 0.41
N ARG A 344 3.10 14.24 1.45
CA ARG A 344 1.99 15.21 1.40
C ARG A 344 1.03 14.95 0.23
N SER A 345 0.67 13.69 0.04
CA SER A 345 -0.08 13.23 -1.14
C SER A 345 -1.60 13.40 -1.04
N MET A 346 -2.15 13.77 0.11
CA MET A 346 -3.59 13.72 0.39
C MET A 346 -4.29 15.09 0.36
N ASP A 347 -3.56 16.21 0.23
CA ASP A 347 -4.15 17.56 0.19
C ASP A 347 -5.18 17.71 -0.93
N GLN A 348 -4.97 17.06 -2.09
CA GLN A 348 -5.89 17.12 -3.22
C GLN A 348 -7.31 16.64 -2.85
N LEU A 349 -7.40 15.67 -1.93
CA LEU A 349 -8.66 15.06 -1.49
C LEU A 349 -9.56 16.02 -0.71
N ILE A 350 -9.05 17.20 -0.33
CA ILE A 350 -9.82 18.26 0.31
C ILE A 350 -10.83 18.85 -0.69
N SER A 351 -10.40 19.06 -1.95
CA SER A 351 -11.22 19.63 -3.02
C SER A 351 -11.69 18.61 -4.04
N SER A 352 -11.05 17.44 -4.10
CA SER A 352 -11.31 16.41 -5.12
C SER A 352 -11.47 15.04 -4.44
N PRO A 353 -12.68 14.72 -3.94
CA PRO A 353 -12.94 13.45 -3.27
C PRO A 353 -12.53 12.25 -4.13
N SER A 354 -11.89 11.25 -3.51
CA SER A 354 -11.46 10.04 -4.22
C SER A 354 -12.55 8.98 -4.20
N HIS A 355 -12.95 8.52 -5.40
CA HIS A 355 -13.87 7.41 -5.59
C HIS A 355 -13.08 6.10 -5.73
N LEU A 356 -13.02 5.30 -4.67
CA LEU A 356 -12.22 4.08 -4.65
C LEU A 356 -12.90 2.94 -5.43
N GLU A 357 -12.22 2.49 -6.49
CA GLU A 357 -12.69 1.45 -7.40
C GLU A 357 -11.98 0.12 -7.17
N GLY A 358 -12.73 -0.97 -7.37
CA GLY A 358 -12.28 -2.35 -7.37
C GLY A 358 -12.29 -2.97 -8.78
N MET A 359 -12.71 -4.24 -8.89
CA MET A 359 -12.81 -4.95 -10.16
C MET A 359 -13.83 -4.31 -11.11
N HIS A 360 -13.62 -4.49 -12.41
CA HIS A 360 -14.59 -4.14 -13.44
C HIS A 360 -15.76 -5.12 -13.35
N LEU A 361 -16.86 -4.71 -12.71
CA LEU A 361 -17.96 -5.63 -12.43
C LEU A 361 -18.95 -5.66 -13.61
N TRP A 362 -19.49 -4.50 -13.94
CA TRP A 362 -20.62 -4.37 -14.85
C TRP A 362 -20.20 -4.54 -16.30
N ASN A 363 -21.06 -5.14 -17.13
CA ASN A 363 -20.80 -5.35 -18.56
C ASN A 363 -19.55 -6.20 -18.85
N THR A 364 -19.19 -7.08 -17.91
CA THR A 364 -18.09 -8.05 -18.05
C THR A 364 -18.56 -9.46 -17.72
N PRO A 365 -17.82 -10.51 -18.12
CA PRO A 365 -18.10 -11.88 -17.69
C PRO A 365 -18.14 -12.08 -16.16
N MET A 366 -17.51 -11.18 -15.38
CA MET A 366 -17.50 -11.26 -13.92
C MET A 366 -18.88 -10.96 -13.30
N GLU A 367 -19.77 -10.27 -14.00
CA GLU A 367 -21.15 -10.03 -13.57
C GLU A 367 -21.93 -11.34 -13.43
N GLU A 368 -21.65 -12.31 -14.30
CA GLU A 368 -22.34 -13.60 -14.37
C GLU A 368 -22.00 -14.53 -13.20
N TRP A 369 -20.96 -14.23 -12.43
CA TRP A 369 -20.60 -15.00 -11.22
C TRP A 369 -21.66 -14.90 -10.11
N TYR A 370 -22.57 -13.92 -10.21
CA TYR A 370 -23.52 -13.57 -9.16
C TYR A 370 -24.95 -13.87 -9.57
N GLN A 371 -25.22 -15.12 -9.96
CA GLN A 371 -26.56 -15.60 -10.33
C GLN A 371 -27.06 -16.65 -9.32
N ASP A 372 -28.37 -16.72 -9.13
CA ASP A 372 -29.01 -17.80 -8.39
C ASP A 372 -29.09 -19.10 -9.23
N GLU A 373 -29.64 -20.17 -8.66
CA GLU A 373 -29.77 -21.47 -9.33
C GLU A 373 -30.63 -21.43 -10.61
N ASN A 374 -31.42 -20.36 -10.82
CA ASN A 374 -32.25 -20.16 -12.00
C ASN A 374 -31.61 -19.18 -13.01
N GLY A 375 -30.36 -18.77 -12.80
CA GLY A 375 -29.65 -17.83 -13.67
C GLY A 375 -30.06 -16.37 -13.47
N LYS A 376 -30.81 -16.04 -12.42
CA LYS A 376 -31.21 -14.65 -12.13
C LYS A 376 -30.13 -13.95 -11.30
N SER A 377 -29.79 -12.72 -11.67
CA SER A 377 -28.80 -11.93 -10.91
C SER A 377 -29.21 -11.75 -9.44
N THR A 378 -28.24 -11.98 -8.57
CA THR A 378 -28.30 -11.73 -7.12
C THR A 378 -27.77 -10.34 -6.75
N LEU A 379 -27.24 -9.59 -7.72
CA LEU A 379 -26.77 -8.23 -7.53
C LEU A 379 -27.97 -7.28 -7.41
N ILE A 380 -27.95 -6.45 -6.38
CA ILE A 380 -28.93 -5.38 -6.15
C ILE A 380 -28.14 -4.07 -6.12
N ALA A 381 -28.42 -3.19 -7.08
CA ALA A 381 -27.66 -1.97 -7.34
C ALA A 381 -28.58 -0.76 -7.63
N ASP A 382 -29.76 -0.76 -7.01
CA ASP A 382 -30.84 0.22 -7.19
C ASP A 382 -30.70 1.46 -6.29
N GLY A 383 -29.66 1.53 -5.46
CA GLY A 383 -29.40 2.62 -4.52
C GLY A 383 -30.27 2.60 -3.26
N THR A 384 -31.17 1.60 -3.11
CA THR A 384 -31.98 1.42 -1.91
C THR A 384 -31.18 0.79 -0.77
N ASP A 385 -31.74 0.75 0.43
CA ASP A 385 -31.15 0.05 1.59
C ASP A 385 -30.87 -1.45 1.36
N LYS A 386 -31.45 -2.04 0.31
CA LYS A 386 -31.20 -3.43 -0.11
C LYS A 386 -30.03 -3.58 -1.07
N SER A 387 -29.45 -2.49 -1.57
CA SER A 387 -28.32 -2.55 -2.50
C SER A 387 -27.11 -3.23 -1.86
N ASN A 388 -26.61 -4.28 -2.53
CA ASN A 388 -25.45 -5.05 -2.08
C ASN A 388 -24.18 -4.70 -2.85
N VAL A 389 -24.29 -3.99 -3.99
CA VAL A 389 -23.18 -3.45 -4.80
C VAL A 389 -23.50 -2.04 -5.30
N SER A 390 -22.49 -1.32 -5.79
CA SER A 390 -22.64 0.03 -6.35
C SER A 390 -23.30 0.03 -7.72
N SER A 391 -24.14 1.02 -8.00
CA SER A 391 -24.87 1.14 -9.28
C SER A 391 -23.94 1.33 -10.47
N LYS A 392 -24.23 0.61 -11.57
CA LYS A 392 -23.53 0.76 -12.87
C LYS A 392 -23.59 2.17 -13.45
N ASN A 393 -24.60 2.96 -13.07
CA ASN A 393 -24.75 4.34 -13.51
C ASN A 393 -23.73 5.29 -12.83
N ARG A 394 -23.08 4.84 -11.75
CA ARG A 394 -21.99 5.59 -11.09
C ARG A 394 -20.62 5.22 -11.65
N SER A 395 -20.40 3.92 -11.86
CA SER A 395 -19.18 3.37 -12.48
C SER A 395 -19.44 1.91 -12.87
N GLU A 396 -18.78 1.44 -13.93
CA GLU A 396 -18.74 0.01 -14.26
C GLU A 396 -17.87 -0.79 -13.27
N TYR A 397 -16.98 -0.10 -12.55
CA TYR A 397 -16.16 -0.68 -11.50
C TYR A 397 -16.89 -0.71 -10.16
N LEU A 398 -16.63 -1.76 -9.37
CA LEU A 398 -17.17 -1.86 -8.03
C LEU A 398 -16.65 -0.72 -7.14
N ARG A 399 -17.56 0.06 -6.53
CA ARG A 399 -17.25 1.15 -5.59
C ARG A 399 -17.79 0.82 -4.20
N PRO A 400 -16.96 0.31 -3.27
CA PRO A 400 -17.45 -0.28 -2.02
C PRO A 400 -18.16 0.70 -1.08
N PHE A 401 -17.81 1.99 -1.18
CA PHE A 401 -18.39 3.08 -0.39
C PHE A 401 -19.64 3.70 -1.03
N GLU A 402 -19.98 3.32 -2.27
CA GLU A 402 -21.00 3.99 -3.09
C GLU A 402 -22.19 3.09 -3.44
N ARG A 403 -22.60 2.22 -2.50
CA ARG A 403 -23.76 1.34 -2.69
C ARG A 403 -25.06 2.05 -2.34
N ILE A 404 -25.06 2.77 -1.22
CA ILE A 404 -26.23 3.51 -0.72
C ILE A 404 -25.81 4.89 -0.20
N SER A 405 -26.67 5.89 -0.37
CA SER A 405 -26.36 7.30 -0.05
C SER A 405 -26.05 7.59 1.41
N THR A 406 -26.39 6.68 2.32
CA THR A 406 -26.11 6.78 3.75
C THR A 406 -24.73 6.26 4.15
N GLN A 407 -23.97 5.64 3.23
CA GLN A 407 -22.62 5.18 3.54
C GLN A 407 -21.66 6.36 3.77
N PRO A 408 -20.75 6.25 4.75
CA PRO A 408 -19.60 7.14 4.82
C PRO A 408 -18.82 7.10 3.50
N ALA A 409 -18.44 8.28 3.01
CA ALA A 409 -17.74 8.45 1.73
C ALA A 409 -18.54 8.02 0.47
N TYR A 410 -19.87 8.04 0.51
CA TYR A 410 -20.71 7.83 -0.68
C TYR A 410 -20.40 8.81 -1.83
N ASP A 411 -20.10 10.06 -1.48
CA ASP A 411 -19.67 11.09 -2.44
C ASP A 411 -18.13 11.18 -2.56
N GLY A 412 -17.43 10.09 -2.21
CA GLY A 412 -15.98 9.98 -2.28
C GLY A 412 -15.29 10.21 -0.93
N CYS A 413 -14.08 9.65 -0.79
CA CYS A 413 -13.24 9.84 0.39
C CYS A 413 -12.56 11.22 0.33
N THR A 414 -12.75 12.02 1.38
CA THR A 414 -12.13 13.34 1.52
C THR A 414 -11.01 13.33 2.55
N TRP A 415 -10.25 14.43 2.62
CA TRP A 415 -9.18 14.63 3.58
C TRP A 415 -9.36 15.91 4.38
N ARG A 416 -8.73 15.94 5.55
CA ARG A 416 -8.56 17.13 6.40
C ARG A 416 -7.09 17.26 6.73
N MET A 417 -6.55 18.47 6.64
CA MET A 417 -5.13 18.72 6.89
C MET A 417 -4.68 18.18 8.25
N ALA A 418 -5.51 18.30 9.29
CA ALA A 418 -5.21 17.78 10.63
C ALA A 418 -4.82 16.29 10.61
N TYR A 419 -5.41 15.49 9.72
CA TYR A 419 -5.22 14.04 9.68
C TYR A 419 -3.82 13.59 9.23
N TYR A 420 -2.96 14.54 8.85
CA TYR A 420 -1.54 14.26 8.66
C TYR A 420 -0.81 13.96 9.97
N LEU A 421 -1.32 14.35 11.14
CA LEU A 421 -0.78 13.98 12.46
C LEU A 421 -1.95 13.53 13.37
N TYR A 422 -1.67 12.67 14.35
CA TYR A 422 -2.70 12.32 15.34
C TYR A 422 -2.82 13.41 16.41
N PRO A 423 -4.01 13.64 17.00
CA PRO A 423 -4.11 14.54 18.13
C PRO A 423 -3.30 13.99 19.31
N ILE A 424 -2.62 14.88 20.03
CA ILE A 424 -2.01 14.57 21.32
C ILE A 424 -3.14 14.47 22.35
N MET A 425 -3.16 13.39 23.11
CA MET A 425 -4.17 13.18 24.17
C MET A 425 -4.10 14.30 25.22
N ILE A 426 -5.25 14.84 25.64
CA ILE A 426 -5.35 15.92 26.65
C ILE A 426 -4.60 15.59 27.95
N LYS A 427 -4.59 14.31 28.34
CA LYS A 427 -3.84 13.82 29.50
C LYS A 427 -2.34 14.18 29.44
N GLN A 428 -1.75 14.20 28.25
CA GLN A 428 -0.33 14.58 28.11
C GLN A 428 -0.12 16.04 28.49
N PHE A 429 -1.00 16.95 28.05
CA PHE A 429 -0.94 18.36 28.44
C PHE A 429 -1.08 18.53 29.96
N GLN A 430 -2.02 17.80 30.59
CA GLN A 430 -2.19 17.84 32.04
C GLN A 430 -0.94 17.39 32.81
N LEU A 431 -0.22 16.39 32.30
CA LEU A 431 1.02 15.88 32.91
C LEU A 431 2.21 16.83 32.73
N THR A 432 2.19 17.66 31.68
CA THR A 432 3.27 18.59 31.33
C THR A 432 2.97 20.04 31.72
N SER A 433 1.81 20.30 32.33
CA SER A 433 1.43 21.59 32.89
C SER A 433 2.17 21.87 34.19
N SER A 434 2.67 23.10 34.35
CA SER A 434 3.21 23.56 35.63
C SER A 434 2.13 23.81 36.68
N SER A 435 0.88 24.03 36.25
CA SER A 435 -0.27 24.28 37.12
C SER A 435 -1.31 23.17 36.96
N GLN A 436 -1.68 22.52 38.07
CA GLN A 436 -2.65 21.43 38.06
C GLN A 436 -4.02 21.91 37.53
N GLY A 437 -4.51 21.26 36.48
CA GLY A 437 -5.81 21.56 35.86
C GLY A 437 -5.78 22.67 34.79
N ASP A 438 -4.68 23.40 34.64
CA ASP A 438 -4.53 24.42 33.59
C ASP A 438 -3.60 23.93 32.47
N ILE A 439 -4.19 23.39 31.41
CA ILE A 439 -3.47 22.87 30.24
C ILE A 439 -2.78 23.97 29.41
N SER A 440 -3.10 25.25 29.63
CA SER A 440 -2.45 26.36 28.92
C SER A 440 -0.99 26.54 29.36
N THR A 441 -0.65 26.08 30.58
CA THR A 441 0.71 26.09 31.13
C THR A 441 1.58 24.89 30.70
N SER A 442 1.05 24.04 29.82
CA SER A 442 1.77 22.87 29.30
C SER A 442 2.98 23.25 28.44
N ILE A 443 4.10 22.56 28.64
CA ILE A 443 5.30 22.73 27.79
C ILE A 443 5.19 22.10 26.41
N ILE A 444 4.13 21.32 26.12
CA ILE A 444 3.84 20.80 24.78
C ILE A 444 2.66 21.54 24.14
N TYR A 445 2.65 21.60 22.82
CA TYR A 445 1.58 22.16 22.00
C TYR A 445 0.87 21.06 21.22
N GLN A 446 -0.37 21.33 20.79
CA GLN A 446 -1.17 20.39 20.00
C GLN A 446 -0.70 20.37 18.54
N ASN A 447 -0.82 19.22 17.89
CA ASN A 447 -0.55 19.09 16.46
C ASN A 447 -1.47 20.03 15.65
N PRO A 448 -1.01 20.55 14.50
CA PRO A 448 -1.76 21.53 13.72
C PRO A 448 -3.19 21.11 13.43
N TYR A 449 -4.11 22.07 13.59
CA TYR A 449 -5.54 21.94 13.25
C TYR A 449 -6.32 20.92 14.10
N TRP A 450 -5.72 20.42 15.18
CA TRP A 450 -6.43 19.69 16.23
C TRP A 450 -6.74 20.62 17.41
N PRO A 451 -7.94 20.53 18.00
CA PRO A 451 -8.30 21.30 19.17
C PRO A 451 -7.60 20.78 20.43
N LYS A 452 -7.57 21.62 21.47
CA LYS A 452 -7.13 21.27 22.84
C LYS A 452 -8.31 20.92 23.76
N GLU A 453 -9.50 20.76 23.20
CA GLU A 453 -10.73 20.40 23.89
C GLU A 453 -11.15 18.98 23.51
N THR A 454 -11.75 18.27 24.46
CA THR A 454 -12.28 16.92 24.23
C THR A 454 -13.47 16.95 23.27
N ASP A 455 -13.64 15.88 22.50
CA ASP A 455 -14.80 15.66 21.61
C ASP A 455 -15.00 16.68 20.48
N ASN A 456 -14.01 17.52 20.20
CA ASN A 456 -14.05 18.45 19.06
C ASN A 456 -13.37 17.84 17.81
N PRO A 457 -13.94 18.08 16.60
CA PRO A 457 -13.38 17.57 15.35
C PRO A 457 -12.13 18.35 14.90
N ALA A 458 -11.44 17.82 13.89
CA ALA A 458 -10.38 18.52 13.17
C ALA A 458 -10.87 19.83 12.52
N GLU A 459 -10.11 20.90 12.68
CA GLU A 459 -10.46 22.27 12.25
C GLU A 459 -10.24 22.51 10.75
N LYS A 460 -9.23 21.85 10.15
CA LYS A 460 -8.85 21.96 8.72
C LYS A 460 -8.45 20.62 8.14
#